data_AF-A0AAV5XR36-F1
#
_entry.id   AF-A0AAV5XR36-F1
#
_cell.length_a   1.000
_cell.length_b   1.000
_cell.length_c   1.000
_cell.angle_alpha   90.00
_cell.angle_beta   90.00
_cell.angle_gamma   90.00
#
_symmetry.space_group_name_H-M   'P 1'
#
loop_
_entity.id
_entity.type
_entity.pdbx_description
1 polymer ?
#
loop_
_entity_poly.entity_id
_entity_poly.type
_entity_poly.pdbx_seq_one_letter_code
_entity_poly.pdbx_strand_id
1 'polypeptide(L)' 'ASNFFELAVATAVSLFGLTSGATLATVVGVLVEVPVMLSVCNMCNRTRDWFPARAVA' A
#
# COMPACT_ATOMS: atom_id res chain seq x y z
N ALA A 1 -8.57 10.65 -2.02
CA ALA A 1 -7.13 10.41 -2.24
C ALA A 1 -7.01 9.28 -3.24
N SER A 2 -6.54 9.56 -4.45
CA SER A 2 -6.38 8.55 -5.50
C SER A 2 -5.08 7.80 -5.24
N ASN A 3 -5.14 6.48 -5.06
CA ASN A 3 -3.96 5.65 -4.88
C ASN A 3 -3.26 5.51 -6.25
N PHE A 4 -1.97 5.85 -6.34
CA PHE A 4 -1.16 5.75 -7.57
C PHE A 4 -0.84 4.31 -8.00
N PHE A 5 -1.18 3.38 -7.14
CA PHE A 5 -0.85 1.98 -7.23
C PHE A 5 -1.68 1.20 -8.24
N GLU A 6 -2.99 1.39 -8.22
CA GLU A 6 -3.89 0.77 -9.21
C GLU A 6 -3.53 1.25 -10.62
N LEU A 7 -3.11 2.51 -10.75
CA LEU A 7 -2.58 3.06 -12.00
C LEU A 7 -1.23 2.41 -12.39
N ALA A 8 -0.34 2.13 -11.44
CA ALA A 8 0.95 1.48 -11.69
C ALA A 8 0.78 0.02 -12.15
N VAL A 9 -0.15 -0.73 -11.55
CA VAL A 9 -0.50 -2.09 -12.00
C VAL A 9 -1.12 -2.07 -13.38
N ALA A 10 -2.09 -1.18 -13.60
CA ALA A 10 -2.76 -1.04 -14.88
C ALA A 10 -1.77 -0.71 -16.01
N THR A 11 -0.84 0.22 -15.79
CA THR A 11 0.18 0.58 -16.79
C THR A 11 1.19 -0.54 -17.02
N ALA A 12 1.64 -1.24 -15.97
CA ALA A 12 2.58 -2.36 -16.12
C ALA A 12 1.98 -3.55 -16.89
N VAL A 13 0.74 -3.94 -16.58
CA VAL A 13 0.03 -4.99 -17.33
C VAL A 13 -0.20 -4.56 -18.79
N SER A 14 -0.53 -3.29 -19.01
CA SER A 14 -0.78 -2.75 -20.36
C SER A 14 0.47 -2.68 -21.24
N LEU A 15 1.64 -2.39 -20.65
CA LEU A 15 2.90 -2.23 -21.38
C LEU A 15 3.68 -3.54 -21.56
N PHE A 16 3.66 -4.43 -20.57
CA PHE A 16 4.52 -5.61 -20.54
C PHE A 16 3.77 -6.94 -20.71
N GLY A 17 2.44 -6.96 -20.62
CA GLY A 17 1.63 -8.17 -20.71
C GLY A 17 1.81 -9.13 -19.53
N LEU A 18 0.85 -10.03 -19.29
CA LEU A 18 0.83 -10.89 -18.08
C LEU A 18 1.94 -11.96 -18.04
N THR A 19 2.61 -12.22 -19.16
CA THR A 19 3.64 -13.27 -19.28
C THR A 19 5.07 -12.78 -19.04
N SER A 20 5.26 -11.46 -18.88
CA SER A 20 6.57 -10.86 -18.66
C SER A 20 6.90 -10.76 -17.17
N GLY A 21 8.16 -11.03 -16.80
CA GLY A 21 8.64 -10.94 -15.41
C GLY A 21 8.48 -9.54 -14.79
N ALA A 22 8.44 -8.49 -15.61
CA ALA A 22 8.18 -7.12 -15.17
C ALA A 22 6.76 -6.94 -14.59
N THR A 23 5.77 -7.66 -15.14
CA THR A 23 4.38 -7.61 -14.67
C THR A 23 4.21 -8.38 -13.36
N LEU A 24 4.90 -9.51 -13.20
CA LEU A 24 4.94 -10.23 -11.91
C LEU A 24 5.58 -9.39 -10.80
N ALA A 25 6.67 -8.68 -11.09
CA ALA A 25 7.33 -7.83 -10.10
C ALA A 25 6.43 -6.68 -9.60
N THR A 26 5.63 -6.09 -10.48
CA THR A 26 4.68 -5.02 -10.10
C THR A 26 3.51 -5.55 -9.30
N VAL A 27 2.93 -6.69 -9.69
CA VAL A 27 1.85 -7.34 -8.93
C VAL A 27 2.33 -7.83 -7.55
N VAL A 28 3.55 -8.37 -7.45
CA VAL A 28 4.11 -8.79 -6.15
C VAL A 28 4.43 -7.58 -5.27
N GLY A 29 4.99 -6.51 -5.82
CA GLY A 29 5.19 -5.24 -5.10
C GLY A 29 3.87 -4.76 -4.49
N VAL A 30 2.79 -4.93 -5.24
CA VAL A 30 1.43 -4.62 -4.81
C VAL A 30 0.93 -5.46 -3.64
N LEU A 31 1.13 -6.76 -3.73
CA LEU A 31 0.75 -7.68 -2.68
C LEU A 31 1.52 -7.44 -1.37
N VAL A 32 2.67 -6.76 -1.41
CA VAL A 32 3.46 -6.44 -0.22
C VAL A 32 3.15 -5.05 0.33
N GLU A 33 2.98 -4.05 -0.54
CA GLU A 33 2.84 -2.65 -0.13
C GLU A 33 1.56 -2.39 0.68
N VAL A 34 0.42 -2.96 0.25
CA VAL A 34 -0.87 -2.82 0.94
C VAL A 34 -0.85 -3.43 2.34
N PRO A 35 -0.43 -4.70 2.56
CA PRO A 35 -0.38 -5.26 3.90
C PRO A 35 0.67 -4.59 4.79
N VAL A 36 1.79 -4.12 4.25
CA VAL A 36 2.77 -3.32 5.03
C VAL A 36 2.12 -2.03 5.52
N MET A 37 1.41 -1.31 4.65
CA MET A 37 0.73 -0.07 5.02
C MET A 37 -0.33 -0.32 6.10
N LEU A 38 -1.14 -1.37 5.96
CA LEU A 38 -2.13 -1.76 6.97
C LEU A 38 -1.48 -2.22 8.28
N SER A 39 -0.33 -2.89 8.22
CA SER A 39 0.42 -3.32 9.41
C SER A 39 0.92 -2.13 10.22
N VAL A 40 1.47 -1.10 9.54
CA VAL A 40 1.91 0.15 10.18
C VAL A 40 0.72 0.90 10.75
N CYS A 41 -0.37 1.03 9.99
CA CYS A 41 -1.60 1.66 10.48
C CYS A 41 -2.13 0.94 11.72
N ASN A 42 -2.17 -0.39 11.71
CA ASN A 42 -2.57 -1.20 12.85
C ASN A 42 -1.62 -1.05 14.04
N MET A 43 -0.31 -0.91 13.81
CA MET A 43 0.67 -0.64 14.86
C MET A 43 0.40 0.72 15.54
N CYS A 44 0.24 1.79 14.75
CA CYS A 44 -0.14 3.11 15.26
C CYS A 44 -1.48 3.07 15.99
N ASN A 45 -2.43 2.29 15.47
CA ASN A 45 -3.74 2.13 16.08
C ASN A 45 -3.67 1.40 17.43
N ARG A 46 -2.70 0.48 17.60
CA ARG A 46 -2.44 -0.24 18.86
C ARG A 46 -1.66 0.58 19.88
N THR A 47 -0.82 1.51 19.43
CA THR A 47 -0.07 2.42 20.33
C THR A 47 -0.81 3.73 20.59
N ARG A 48 -2.11 3.81 20.26
CA ARG A 48 -2.96 4.99 20.51
C ARG A 48 -2.93 5.47 21.96
N ASP A 49 -2.84 4.55 22.91
CA ASP A 49 -2.85 4.85 24.35
C ASP A 49 -1.53 5.46 24.85
N TRP A 50 -0.48 5.44 24.03
CA TRP A 50 0.81 6.08 24.34
C TRP A 50 0.79 7.57 24.02
N PHE A 51 -0.18 8.03 23.22
CA PHE A 51 -0.35 9.44 22.91
C PHE A 51 -1.28 10.07 23.94
N PRO A 52 -0.86 11.17 24.60
CA PRO A 52 -1.75 11.90 25.49
C PRO A 52 -2.98 12.35 24.70
N ALA A 53 -4.16 12.24 25.32
CA ALA A 53 -5.39 12.73 24.72
C ALA A 53 -5.24 14.24 24.48
N ARG A 54 -4.94 14.62 23.23
CA ARG A 54 -4.90 16.02 22.85
C ARG A 54 -6.34 16.53 22.93
N ALA A 55 -6.65 17.28 23.98
CA ALA A 55 -7.87 18.06 24.04
C ALA A 55 -7.89 18.95 22.80
N VAL A 56 -8.79 18.65 21.87
CA VAL A 56 -9.07 19.52 20.73
C VAL A 56 -9.87 20.68 21.32
N ALA A 57 -9.22 21.85 21.38
CA ALA A 57 -9.84 23.12 21.77
C ALA A 57 -10.73 23.66 20.65
#